data_AF-A0A0W0ZMX8-F1
#
_entry.id   AF-A0A0W0ZMX8-F1
#
_cell.length_a   1.000
_cell.length_b   1.000
_cell.length_c   1.000
_cell.angle_alpha   90.00
_cell.angle_beta   90.00
_cell.angle_gamma   90.00
#
_symmetry.space_group_name_H-M   'P 1'
#
loop_
_entity.id
_entity.type
_entity.pdbx_description
1 polymer ?
#
loop_
_entity_poly.entity_id
_entity_poly.type
_entity_poly.pdbx_seq_one_letter_code
_entity_poly.pdbx_strand_id
1 'polypeptide(L)'
;MDSNWLATDSFDDSGKFAKDFWEKQRQDIENGTFWADQIKEYKNKPHERLQTAINNLPLPAAFREGITALRTIIREKKKNNMGFNNELKLMYWLAAIDSFSIPSSERCNCPGYNIIESIPGKEIKSLTFEYDTLGYKHLKLLKISDIKLLVSSWGQPSNHTTLHKIYQPLWHEYELAYLKKHPFMNINPYTPAIKNSHTSRRHQSFSINHKHIVISIIILISIALFMFN
;
A
#
# COMPACT_ATOMS: atom_id res chain seq x y z
N MET A 1 20.97 -4.20 2.41
CA MET A 1 20.01 -3.13 2.75
C MET A 1 18.71 -3.49 2.10
N ASP A 2 17.63 -3.57 2.88
CA ASP A 2 16.32 -4.01 2.42
C ASP A 2 15.78 -3.02 1.38
N SER A 3 15.93 -3.34 0.10
CA SER A 3 15.34 -2.56 -0.98
C SER A 3 13.84 -2.79 -0.95
N ASN A 4 13.14 -1.95 -0.20
CA ASN A 4 11.68 -1.87 -0.17
C ASN A 4 11.27 -0.54 -0.80
N TRP A 5 10.23 -0.56 -1.63
CA TRP A 5 9.60 0.63 -2.20
C TRP A 5 9.32 1.71 -1.15
N LEU A 6 8.86 1.34 0.05
CA LEU A 6 8.57 2.28 1.14
C LEU A 6 9.81 3.02 1.68
N ALA A 7 11.02 2.59 1.34
CA ALA A 7 12.27 3.26 1.71
C ALA A 7 12.73 4.32 0.69
N THR A 8 12.04 4.47 -0.44
CA THR A 8 12.39 5.47 -1.47
C THR A 8 11.98 6.89 -1.04
N ASP A 9 12.83 7.88 -1.31
CA ASP A 9 12.66 9.26 -0.84
C ASP A 9 12.36 10.27 -1.95
N SER A 10 12.69 9.95 -3.21
CA SER A 10 12.45 10.80 -4.38
C SER A 10 11.97 10.01 -5.59
N PHE A 11 11.41 10.70 -6.59
CA PHE A 11 10.92 10.07 -7.83
C PHE A 11 12.03 9.29 -8.57
N ASP A 12 13.26 9.80 -8.53
CA ASP A 12 14.40 9.10 -9.14
C ASP A 12 14.82 7.88 -8.34
N ASP A 13 14.74 7.92 -7.00
CA ASP A 13 14.95 6.74 -6.16
C ASP A 13 13.89 5.66 -6.43
N SER A 14 12.63 6.06 -6.59
CA SER A 14 11.55 5.14 -6.99
C SER A 14 11.80 4.54 -8.36
N GLY A 15 12.24 5.34 -9.33
CA GLY A 15 12.62 4.85 -10.66
C GLY A 15 13.80 3.88 -10.63
N LYS A 16 14.81 4.14 -9.79
CA LYS A 16 15.95 3.23 -9.59
C LYS A 16 15.50 1.95 -8.91
N PHE A 17 14.72 2.06 -7.83
CA PHE A 17 14.14 0.90 -7.14
C PHE A 17 13.34 0.03 -8.10
N ALA A 18 12.46 0.61 -8.91
CA ALA A 18 11.66 -0.14 -9.88
C ALA A 18 12.55 -0.90 -10.87
N LYS A 19 13.57 -0.23 -11.43
CA LYS A 19 14.53 -0.88 -12.33
C LYS A 19 15.23 -2.06 -11.67
N ASP A 20 15.82 -1.85 -10.50
CA ASP A 20 16.58 -2.87 -9.76
C ASP A 20 15.66 -4.03 -9.33
N PHE A 21 14.43 -3.70 -8.90
CA PHE A 21 13.40 -4.67 -8.52
C PHE A 21 13.04 -5.57 -9.69
N TRP A 22 12.70 -5.01 -10.86
CA TRP A 22 12.33 -5.79 -12.03
C TRP A 22 13.49 -6.59 -12.62
N GLU A 23 14.72 -6.09 -12.52
CA GLU A 23 15.92 -6.84 -12.90
C GLU A 23 16.12 -8.07 -12.02
N LYS A 24 16.01 -7.89 -10.70
CA LYS A 24 16.03 -9.00 -9.75
C LYS A 24 14.90 -10.00 -10.03
N GLN A 25 13.67 -9.54 -10.25
CA GLN A 25 12.53 -10.43 -10.51
C GLN A 25 12.74 -11.27 -11.78
N ARG A 26 13.33 -10.70 -12.84
CA ARG A 26 13.67 -11.48 -14.04
C ARG A 26 14.69 -12.58 -13.73
N GLN A 27 15.75 -12.26 -12.99
CA GLN A 27 16.74 -13.24 -12.56
C GLN A 27 16.12 -14.33 -11.66
N ASP A 28 15.29 -13.94 -10.70
CA ASP A 28 14.61 -14.87 -9.80
C ASP A 28 13.71 -15.84 -10.59
N ILE A 29 13.00 -15.35 -11.62
CA ILE A 29 12.18 -16.17 -12.52
C ILE A 29 13.06 -17.13 -13.34
N GLU A 30 14.16 -16.66 -13.93
CA GLU A 30 15.11 -17.49 -14.68
C GLU A 30 15.70 -18.61 -13.81
N ASN A 31 15.91 -18.33 -12.52
CA ASN A 31 16.40 -19.29 -11.54
C ASN A 31 15.30 -20.17 -10.92
N GLY A 32 14.03 -20.00 -11.32
CA GLY A 32 12.90 -20.78 -10.81
C GLY A 32 12.48 -20.45 -9.36
N THR A 33 12.81 -19.26 -8.88
CA THR A 33 12.66 -18.82 -7.48
C THR A 33 11.70 -17.64 -7.31
N PHE A 34 10.66 -17.56 -8.13
CA PHE A 34 9.70 -16.46 -8.10
C PHE A 34 9.04 -16.31 -6.72
N TRP A 35 8.97 -15.08 -6.19
CA TRP A 35 8.53 -14.83 -4.80
C TRP A 35 7.12 -15.34 -4.50
N ALA A 36 6.22 -15.37 -5.50
CA ALA A 36 4.87 -15.89 -5.34
C ALA A 36 4.84 -17.42 -5.19
N ASP A 37 5.92 -18.12 -5.55
CA ASP A 37 6.10 -19.54 -5.25
C ASP A 37 6.71 -19.71 -3.86
N GLN A 38 7.71 -18.90 -3.50
CA GLN A 38 8.29 -18.88 -2.15
C GLN A 38 7.22 -18.64 -1.06
N ILE A 39 6.25 -17.76 -1.31
CA ILE A 39 5.19 -17.46 -0.34
C ILE A 39 4.24 -18.66 -0.08
N LYS A 40 4.26 -19.69 -0.93
CA LYS A 40 3.53 -20.95 -0.71
C LYS A 40 4.21 -21.81 0.35
N GLU A 41 5.54 -21.74 0.46
CA GLU A 41 6.32 -22.44 1.48
C GLU A 41 6.03 -21.90 2.89
N TYR A 42 5.61 -20.64 2.97
CA TYR A 42 5.23 -19.98 4.23
C TYR A 42 3.75 -20.17 4.62
N LYS A 43 3.06 -21.20 4.12
CA LYS A 43 1.61 -21.42 4.36
C LYS A 43 1.17 -21.27 5.82
N ASN A 44 2.00 -21.73 6.76
CA ASN A 44 1.75 -21.69 8.22
C ASN A 44 2.64 -20.68 8.96
N LYS A 45 3.25 -19.75 8.22
CA LYS A 45 4.23 -18.78 8.67
C LYS A 45 3.75 -17.36 8.31
N PRO A 46 2.67 -16.87 8.95
CA PRO A 46 1.99 -15.68 8.48
C PRO A 46 2.81 -14.40 8.65
N HIS A 47 3.76 -14.37 9.60
CA HIS A 47 4.68 -13.24 9.77
C HIS A 47 5.67 -13.15 8.61
N GLU A 48 6.21 -14.28 8.17
CA GLU A 48 7.11 -14.39 7.04
C GLU A 48 6.38 -14.06 5.73
N ARG A 49 5.14 -14.55 5.55
CA ARG A 49 4.28 -14.14 4.42
C ARG A 49 4.06 -12.62 4.39
N LEU A 50 3.81 -12.01 5.55
CA LEU A 50 3.64 -10.56 5.64
C LEU A 50 4.92 -9.84 5.26
N GLN A 51 6.08 -10.26 5.77
CA GLN A 51 7.36 -9.64 5.44
C GLN A 51 7.67 -9.74 3.94
N THR A 52 7.46 -10.92 3.33
CA THR A 52 7.63 -11.11 1.88
C THR A 52 6.70 -10.20 1.10
N ALA A 53 5.43 -10.07 1.51
CA ALA A 53 4.50 -9.15 0.88
C ALA A 53 4.97 -7.69 0.97
N ILE A 54 5.40 -7.22 2.15
CA ILE A 54 5.91 -5.86 2.32
C ILE A 54 7.14 -5.58 1.45
N ASN A 55 8.05 -6.55 1.32
CA ASN A 55 9.24 -6.42 0.48
C ASN A 55 8.93 -6.35 -1.03
N ASN A 56 7.74 -6.79 -1.45
CA ASN A 56 7.31 -6.80 -2.84
C ASN A 56 6.26 -5.72 -3.15
N LEU A 57 6.00 -4.79 -2.22
CA LEU A 57 5.23 -3.59 -2.55
C LEU A 57 5.98 -2.76 -3.60
N PRO A 58 5.26 -2.07 -4.51
CA PRO A 58 3.81 -1.86 -4.55
C PRO A 58 3.05 -2.83 -5.49
N LEU A 59 3.54 -4.05 -5.72
CA LEU A 59 2.84 -4.98 -6.60
C LEU A 59 1.39 -5.23 -6.11
N PRO A 60 0.39 -5.25 -7.01
CA PRO A 60 -1.00 -5.53 -6.60
C PRO A 60 -1.16 -6.89 -5.88
N ALA A 61 -0.36 -7.89 -6.24
CA ALA A 61 -0.35 -9.18 -5.56
C ALA A 61 0.22 -9.09 -4.14
N ALA A 62 1.22 -8.23 -3.91
CA ALA A 62 1.81 -8.02 -2.61
C ALA A 62 0.82 -7.41 -1.61
N PHE A 63 0.00 -6.43 -2.02
CA PHE A 63 -1.08 -5.90 -1.17
C PHE A 63 -2.08 -6.99 -0.76
N ARG A 64 -2.49 -7.86 -1.70
CA ARG A 64 -3.42 -8.97 -1.43
C ARG A 64 -2.84 -9.99 -0.46
N GLU A 65 -1.57 -10.35 -0.63
CA GLU A 65 -0.88 -11.30 0.24
C GLU A 65 -0.67 -10.72 1.65
N GLY A 66 -0.27 -9.44 1.76
CA GLY A 66 -0.10 -8.76 3.04
C GLY A 66 -1.40 -8.73 3.86
N ILE A 67 -2.52 -8.38 3.24
CA ILE A 67 -3.84 -8.42 3.91
C ILE A 67 -4.22 -9.86 4.29
N THR A 68 -3.92 -10.85 3.44
CA THR A 68 -4.21 -12.26 3.74
C THR A 68 -3.39 -12.77 4.92
N ALA A 69 -2.11 -12.44 4.99
CA ALA A 69 -1.25 -12.74 6.12
C ALA A 69 -1.78 -12.09 7.41
N LEU A 70 -2.16 -10.82 7.36
CA LEU A 70 -2.70 -10.09 8.52
C LEU A 70 -4.00 -10.70 9.05
N ARG A 71 -4.90 -11.18 8.18
CA ARG A 71 -6.10 -11.91 8.62
C ARG A 71 -5.75 -13.13 9.46
N THR A 72 -4.72 -13.88 9.07
CA THR A 72 -4.24 -15.05 9.82
C THR A 72 -3.68 -14.64 11.17
N ILE A 73 -2.80 -13.63 11.21
CA ILE A 73 -2.22 -13.11 12.46
C ILE A 73 -3.30 -12.62 13.42
N ILE A 74 -4.27 -11.83 12.93
CA ILE A 74 -5.39 -11.33 13.74
C ILE A 74 -6.21 -12.49 14.31
N ARG A 75 -6.48 -13.52 13.51
CA ARG A 75 -7.24 -14.70 13.96
C ARG A 75 -6.48 -15.46 15.06
N GLU A 76 -5.18 -15.64 14.91
CA GLU A 76 -4.33 -16.28 15.92
C GLU A 76 -4.28 -15.48 17.22
N LYS A 77 -4.07 -14.16 17.12
CA LYS A 77 -4.12 -13.26 18.29
C LYS A 77 -5.46 -13.32 19.00
N LYS A 78 -6.59 -13.29 18.27
CA LYS A 78 -7.93 -13.44 18.84
C LYS A 78 -8.10 -14.77 19.56
N LYS A 79 -7.65 -15.88 18.98
CA LYS A 79 -7.70 -17.21 19.60
C LYS A 79 -6.92 -17.25 20.92
N ASN A 80 -5.82 -16.52 20.99
CA ASN A 80 -4.94 -16.45 22.15
C ASN A 80 -5.29 -15.28 23.11
N ASN A 81 -6.45 -14.62 22.95
CA ASN A 81 -6.87 -13.45 23.74
C ASN A 81 -5.85 -12.29 23.76
N MET A 82 -5.07 -12.13 22.69
CA MET A 82 -4.11 -11.05 22.52
C MET A 82 -4.72 -9.87 21.74
N GLY A 83 -4.28 -8.66 22.05
CA GLY A 83 -4.66 -7.46 21.30
C GLY A 83 -4.10 -7.45 19.87
N PHE A 84 -4.94 -7.10 18.89
CA PHE A 84 -4.64 -7.14 17.45
C PHE A 84 -4.80 -5.78 16.73
N ASN A 85 -4.89 -4.70 17.49
CA ASN A 85 -5.18 -3.36 16.96
C ASN A 85 -4.14 -2.86 15.94
N ASN A 86 -2.87 -3.22 16.13
CA ASN A 86 -1.81 -2.80 15.21
C ASN A 86 -1.93 -3.52 13.86
N GLU A 87 -2.24 -4.82 13.87
CA GLU A 87 -2.45 -5.60 12.66
C GLU A 87 -3.71 -5.13 11.91
N LEU A 88 -4.78 -4.80 12.64
CA LEU A 88 -6.00 -4.25 12.05
C LEU A 88 -5.74 -2.89 11.39
N LYS A 89 -4.96 -2.01 12.04
CA LYS A 89 -4.53 -0.72 11.46
C LYS A 89 -3.69 -0.92 10.20
N LEU A 90 -2.72 -1.84 10.22
CA LEU A 90 -1.89 -2.13 9.06
C LEU A 90 -2.71 -2.74 7.91
N MET A 91 -3.67 -3.63 8.22
CA MET A 91 -4.56 -4.21 7.20
C MET A 91 -5.41 -3.13 6.53
N TYR A 92 -5.96 -2.20 7.32
CA TYR A 92 -6.70 -1.06 6.80
C TYR A 92 -5.82 -0.12 5.98
N TRP A 93 -4.60 0.16 6.46
CA TRP A 93 -3.64 0.98 5.74
C TRP A 93 -3.27 0.38 4.38
N LEU A 94 -2.97 -0.92 4.31
CA LEU A 94 -2.69 -1.59 3.03
C LEU A 94 -3.88 -1.50 2.06
N ALA A 95 -5.10 -1.69 2.56
CA ALA A 95 -6.30 -1.56 1.72
C ALA A 95 -6.55 -0.12 1.25
N ALA A 96 -6.22 0.87 2.08
CA ALA A 96 -6.29 2.28 1.73
C ALA A 96 -5.27 2.65 0.67
N ILE A 97 -4.00 2.25 0.82
CA ILE A 97 -2.94 2.49 -0.17
C ILE A 97 -3.26 1.78 -1.50
N ASP A 98 -3.75 0.54 -1.49
CA ASP A 98 -4.21 -0.13 -2.72
C ASP A 98 -5.31 0.69 -3.43
N SER A 99 -6.23 1.29 -2.68
CA SER A 99 -7.27 2.17 -3.24
C SER A 99 -6.77 3.51 -3.79
N PHE A 100 -5.48 3.83 -3.61
CA PHE A 100 -4.84 4.98 -4.26
C PHE A 100 -4.54 4.71 -5.74
N SER A 101 -4.22 3.45 -6.07
CA SER A 101 -4.03 3.03 -7.45
C SER A 101 -5.38 2.83 -8.15
N ILE A 102 -5.47 3.31 -9.38
CA ILE A 102 -6.57 2.97 -10.31
C ILE A 102 -6.14 1.80 -11.22
N PRO A 103 -7.08 1.11 -11.89
CA PRO A 103 -6.73 0.01 -12.80
C PRO A 103 -5.80 0.46 -13.94
N SER A 104 -6.07 1.62 -14.52
CA SER A 104 -5.34 2.20 -15.64
C SER A 104 -5.31 3.72 -15.54
N SER A 105 -4.17 4.34 -15.85
CA SER A 105 -4.09 5.78 -16.10
C SER A 105 -4.39 6.04 -17.56
N GLU A 106 -5.52 6.72 -17.83
CA GLU A 106 -5.89 7.14 -19.19
C GLU A 106 -4.88 8.15 -19.75
N ARG A 107 -4.39 9.04 -18.90
CA ARG A 107 -3.40 10.08 -19.25
C ARG A 107 -2.07 9.48 -19.70
N CYS A 108 -1.60 8.45 -18.99
CA CYS A 108 -0.32 7.81 -19.31
C CYS A 108 -0.46 6.59 -20.24
N ASN A 109 -1.68 6.21 -20.60
CA ASN A 109 -2.00 5.01 -21.38
C ASN A 109 -1.27 3.75 -20.85
N CYS A 110 -1.29 3.57 -19.54
CA CYS A 110 -0.62 2.46 -18.87
C CYS A 110 -1.46 1.94 -17.69
N PRO A 111 -1.16 0.73 -17.18
CA PRO A 111 -1.71 0.29 -15.91
C PRO A 111 -1.42 1.30 -14.80
N GLY A 112 -2.37 1.52 -13.89
CA GLY A 112 -2.18 2.49 -12.80
C GLY A 112 -1.08 2.07 -11.83
N TYR A 113 -0.74 0.77 -11.78
CA TYR A 113 0.37 0.29 -10.95
C TYR A 113 1.71 0.95 -11.32
N ASN A 114 1.93 1.29 -12.60
CA ASN A 114 3.13 1.99 -13.06
C ASN A 114 3.25 3.38 -12.41
N ILE A 115 2.11 4.04 -12.20
CA ILE A 115 2.07 5.36 -11.57
C ILE A 115 2.38 5.23 -10.09
N ILE A 116 1.69 4.35 -9.34
CA ILE A 116 1.96 4.19 -7.91
C ILE A 116 3.39 3.70 -7.63
N GLU A 117 3.97 2.86 -8.50
CA GLU A 117 5.38 2.43 -8.40
C GLU A 117 6.36 3.62 -8.50
N SER A 118 6.01 4.63 -9.30
CA SER A 118 6.82 5.84 -9.45
C SER A 118 6.70 6.82 -8.27
N ILE A 119 5.72 6.62 -7.38
CA ILE A 119 5.52 7.48 -6.20
C ILE A 119 6.50 7.06 -5.10
N PRO A 120 7.27 7.99 -4.52
CA PRO A 120 8.19 7.69 -3.42
C PRO A 120 7.48 7.14 -2.20
N GLY A 121 8.14 6.17 -1.57
CA GLY A 121 7.71 5.61 -0.30
C GLY A 121 7.52 6.69 0.76
N LYS A 122 8.36 7.72 0.76
CA LYS A 122 8.20 8.91 1.61
C LYS A 122 6.86 9.62 1.40
N GLU A 123 6.43 9.84 0.15
CA GLU A 123 5.14 10.45 -0.15
C GLU A 123 3.98 9.55 0.30
N ILE A 124 4.08 8.24 0.04
CA ILE A 124 3.07 7.26 0.45
C ILE A 124 2.91 7.20 1.97
N LYS A 125 4.02 7.20 2.72
CA LYS A 125 4.04 7.27 4.18
C LYS A 125 3.53 8.61 4.71
N SER A 126 3.51 9.66 3.89
CA SER A 126 3.02 10.98 4.27
C SER A 126 1.50 11.11 4.15
N LEU A 127 0.86 10.26 3.35
CA LEU A 127 -0.59 10.27 3.16
C LEU A 127 -1.30 10.07 4.50
N THR A 128 -2.08 11.07 4.89
CA THR A 128 -2.92 11.02 6.09
C THR A 128 -4.38 10.81 5.69
N PHE A 129 -5.06 9.91 6.38
CA PHE A 129 -6.47 9.67 6.12
C PHE A 129 -7.11 9.11 7.38
N GLU A 130 -8.41 9.37 7.49
CA GLU A 130 -9.18 9.01 8.66
C GLU A 130 -10.22 7.97 8.30
N TYR A 131 -10.41 7.00 9.19
CA TYR A 131 -11.39 5.94 9.01
C TYR A 131 -12.79 6.48 8.79
N ASP A 132 -13.18 7.53 9.51
CA ASP A 132 -14.52 8.12 9.43
C ASP A 132 -14.84 8.72 8.05
N THR A 133 -13.82 9.25 7.35
CA THR A 133 -13.97 9.85 6.02
C THR A 133 -13.71 8.86 4.88
N LEU A 134 -12.62 8.09 4.97
CA LEU A 134 -12.26 7.13 3.93
C LEU A 134 -13.22 5.92 3.93
N GLY A 135 -13.61 5.46 5.12
CA GLY A 135 -14.49 4.33 5.31
C GLY A 135 -13.93 3.03 4.73
N TYR A 136 -14.80 2.06 4.44
CA TYR A 136 -14.37 0.74 3.94
C TYR A 136 -15.07 0.30 2.63
N LYS A 137 -16.20 0.92 2.23
CA LYS A 137 -17.04 0.41 1.14
C LYS A 137 -16.34 0.35 -0.22
N HIS A 138 -15.36 1.21 -0.47
CA HIS A 138 -14.61 1.24 -1.73
C HIS A 138 -13.22 0.57 -1.64
N LEU A 139 -12.87 -0.01 -0.49
CA LEU A 139 -11.59 -0.69 -0.28
C LEU A 139 -11.72 -2.17 -0.69
N LYS A 140 -11.50 -2.45 -1.98
CA LYS A 140 -11.81 -3.73 -2.64
C LYS A 140 -11.11 -4.95 -2.02
N LEU A 141 -9.99 -4.76 -1.35
CA LEU A 141 -9.25 -5.86 -0.73
C LEU A 141 -9.84 -6.33 0.60
N LEU A 142 -10.73 -5.56 1.22
CA LEU A 142 -11.40 -5.93 2.47
C LEU A 142 -12.59 -6.86 2.19
N LYS A 143 -12.66 -7.95 2.95
CA LYS A 143 -13.79 -8.89 2.94
C LYS A 143 -14.83 -8.48 3.97
N ILE A 144 -16.04 -9.05 3.85
CA ILE A 144 -17.14 -8.82 4.80
C ILE A 144 -16.71 -9.09 6.26
N SER A 145 -15.89 -10.13 6.49
CA SER A 145 -15.33 -10.44 7.82
C SER A 145 -14.46 -9.31 8.36
N ASP A 146 -13.65 -8.69 7.50
CA ASP A 146 -12.74 -7.61 7.88
C ASP A 146 -13.54 -6.36 8.18
N ILE A 147 -14.56 -6.06 7.37
CA ILE A 147 -15.48 -4.94 7.58
C ILE A 147 -16.18 -5.06 8.93
N LYS A 148 -16.70 -6.24 9.26
CA LYS A 148 -17.32 -6.49 10.58
C LYS A 148 -16.32 -6.21 11.72
N LEU A 149 -15.07 -6.64 11.55
CA LEU A 149 -14.00 -6.41 12.53
C LEU A 149 -13.64 -4.93 12.68
N LEU A 150 -13.57 -4.18 11.57
CA LEU A 150 -13.35 -2.74 11.58
C LEU A 150 -14.49 -2.03 12.32
N VAL A 151 -15.73 -2.32 11.96
CA VAL A 151 -16.92 -1.73 12.59
C VAL A 151 -16.99 -2.05 14.08
N SER A 152 -16.73 -3.30 14.47
CA SER A 152 -16.73 -3.66 15.90
C SER A 152 -15.63 -2.96 16.69
N SER A 153 -14.51 -2.61 16.04
CA SER A 153 -13.36 -1.99 16.70
C SER A 153 -13.43 -0.47 16.71
N TRP A 154 -13.94 0.15 15.64
CA TRP A 154 -13.83 1.58 15.37
C TRP A 154 -15.18 2.28 15.10
N GLY A 155 -16.29 1.55 15.12
CA GLY A 155 -17.63 2.09 14.84
C GLY A 155 -17.97 2.17 13.35
N GLN A 156 -19.14 2.72 13.03
CA GLN A 156 -19.52 2.99 11.64
C GLN A 156 -18.89 4.32 11.18
N PRO A 157 -18.21 4.36 10.01
CA PRO A 157 -17.71 5.60 9.47
C PRO A 157 -18.86 6.41 8.85
N SER A 158 -18.76 7.73 8.93
CA SER A 158 -19.77 8.66 8.40
C SER A 158 -19.75 8.76 6.88
N ASN A 159 -18.62 8.45 6.23
CA ASN A 159 -18.47 8.53 4.78
C ASN A 159 -17.65 7.36 4.20
N HIS A 160 -17.68 7.22 2.88
CA HIS A 160 -16.87 6.27 2.15
C HIS A 160 -16.32 6.87 0.86
N THR A 161 -15.02 6.73 0.63
CA THR A 161 -14.36 7.15 -0.60
C THR A 161 -13.15 6.25 -0.88
N THR A 162 -12.28 6.63 -1.82
CA THR A 162 -10.98 5.98 -2.04
C THR A 162 -9.86 6.96 -1.75
N LEU A 163 -8.66 6.45 -1.45
CA LEU A 163 -7.50 7.30 -1.27
C LEU A 163 -7.15 8.05 -2.56
N HIS A 164 -7.43 7.44 -3.73
CA HIS A 164 -7.31 8.09 -5.04
C HIS A 164 -8.15 9.37 -5.14
N LYS A 165 -9.40 9.36 -4.66
CA LYS A 165 -10.26 10.55 -4.68
C LYS A 165 -9.77 11.62 -3.71
N ILE A 166 -9.24 11.23 -2.54
CA ILE A 166 -8.71 12.18 -1.55
C ILE A 166 -7.44 12.86 -2.08
N TYR A 167 -6.54 12.09 -2.68
CA TYR A 167 -5.21 12.52 -3.13
C TYR A 167 -5.08 12.60 -4.66
N GLN A 168 -6.18 12.91 -5.34
CA GLN A 168 -6.20 13.05 -6.80
C GLN A 168 -5.15 14.04 -7.33
N PRO A 169 -4.90 15.21 -6.70
CA PRO A 169 -3.86 16.12 -7.17
C PRO A 169 -2.46 15.50 -7.15
N LEU A 170 -2.12 14.74 -6.10
CA LEU A 170 -0.84 14.03 -6.01
C LEU A 170 -0.72 12.97 -7.09
N TRP A 171 -1.79 12.19 -7.32
CA TRP A 171 -1.81 11.21 -8.41
C TRP A 171 -1.50 11.87 -9.75
N HIS A 172 -2.17 12.99 -10.07
CA HIS A 172 -1.94 13.71 -11.31
C HIS A 172 -0.52 14.26 -11.45
N GLU A 173 0.10 14.72 -10.37
CA GLU A 173 1.50 15.15 -10.37
C GLU A 173 2.41 14.03 -10.84
N TYR A 174 2.22 12.81 -10.32
CA TYR A 174 3.02 11.65 -10.71
C TYR A 174 2.70 11.12 -12.10
N GLU A 175 1.47 11.28 -12.60
CA GLU A 175 1.19 11.02 -14.01
C GLU A 175 1.99 11.96 -14.93
N LEU A 176 2.08 13.25 -14.60
CA LEU A 176 2.84 14.22 -15.38
C LEU A 176 4.35 13.93 -15.32
N ALA A 177 4.87 13.59 -14.13
CA ALA A 177 6.27 13.19 -13.95
C ALA A 177 6.59 11.91 -14.74
N TYR A 178 5.68 10.94 -14.72
CA TYR A 178 5.82 9.68 -15.46
C TYR A 178 5.88 9.91 -16.97
N LEU A 179 4.97 10.73 -17.52
CA LEU A 179 4.97 11.10 -18.95
C LEU A 179 6.25 11.81 -19.36
N LYS A 180 6.77 12.72 -18.53
CA LYS A 180 8.03 13.42 -18.82
C LYS A 180 9.21 12.46 -18.97
N LYS A 181 9.23 11.37 -18.21
CA LYS A 181 10.26 10.32 -18.26
C LYS A 181 10.01 9.29 -19.37
N HIS A 182 8.78 9.17 -19.84
CA HIS A 182 8.35 8.23 -20.88
C HIS A 182 7.60 8.94 -22.03
N PRO A 183 8.28 9.84 -22.79
CA PRO A 183 7.62 10.74 -23.74
C PRO A 183 6.88 10.02 -24.88
N PHE A 184 7.25 8.76 -25.18
CA PHE A 184 6.62 7.96 -26.24
C PHE A 184 5.29 7.30 -25.84
N MET A 185 4.86 7.39 -24.57
CA MET A 185 3.53 6.90 -24.16
C MET A 185 2.40 7.91 -24.43
N ASN A 186 2.73 9.13 -24.84
CA ASN A 186 1.78 10.22 -25.06
C ASN A 186 1.20 10.14 -26.48
N ILE A 187 0.26 9.22 -26.71
CA ILE A 187 -0.57 9.19 -27.91
C ILE A 187 -2.06 9.23 -27.52
N ASN A 188 -2.46 10.25 -26.76
CA ASN A 188 -3.88 10.62 -26.67
C ASN A 188 -4.06 12.14 -26.79
N PRO A 189 -4.54 12.66 -27.94
CA PRO A 189 -4.67 14.10 -28.19
C PRO A 189 -5.77 14.81 -27.36
N TYR A 190 -6.49 14.10 -26.47
CA TYR A 190 -7.56 14.68 -25.66
C TYR A 190 -7.27 14.56 -24.16
N THR A 191 -6.42 15.46 -23.62
CA THR A 191 -6.35 15.66 -22.16
C THR A 191 -6.81 17.09 -21.84
N PRO A 192 -8.04 17.31 -21.32
CA PRO A 192 -8.48 18.65 -20.94
C PRO A 192 -7.76 19.14 -19.68
N ALA A 193 -7.38 20.42 -19.70
CA ALA A 193 -6.67 21.10 -18.62
C ALA A 193 -7.48 21.14 -17.31
N ILE A 194 -6.87 20.74 -16.20
CA ILE A 194 -7.51 20.73 -14.87
C ILE A 194 -7.38 22.11 -14.23
N LYS A 195 -8.52 22.70 -13.84
CA LYS A 195 -8.60 23.91 -13.01
C LYS A 195 -8.45 23.54 -11.53
N ASN A 196 -7.49 24.17 -10.85
CA ASN A 196 -7.25 24.00 -9.42
C ASN A 196 -8.43 24.50 -8.59
N SER A 197 -8.90 23.69 -7.64
CA SER A 197 -9.75 24.17 -6.55
C SER A 197 -9.15 23.73 -5.21
N HIS A 198 -8.71 24.71 -4.42
CA HIS A 198 -8.31 24.54 -3.04
C HIS A 198 -9.53 24.69 -2.15
N THR A 199 -9.75 23.73 -1.24
CA THR A 199 -10.48 24.00 0.00
C THR A 199 -9.87 23.22 1.16
N SER A 200 -9.28 23.96 2.08
CA SER A 200 -8.90 23.52 3.42
C SER A 200 -10.10 23.65 4.36
N ARG A 201 -10.35 22.64 5.20
CA ARG A 201 -11.04 22.82 6.49
C ARG A 201 -10.62 21.75 7.50
N ARG A 202 -10.14 22.23 8.65
CA ARG A 202 -9.84 21.48 9.87
C ARG A 202 -11.13 21.15 10.62
N HIS A 203 -11.28 19.90 11.05
CA HIS A 203 -12.00 19.53 12.27
C HIS A 203 -11.27 18.35 12.93
N GLN A 204 -11.33 18.26 14.25
CA GLN A 204 -10.60 17.28 15.05
C GLN A 204 -11.19 15.87 14.90
N SER A 205 -10.34 14.91 14.52
CA SER A 205 -10.68 13.50 14.38
C SER A 205 -9.43 12.63 14.54
N PHE A 206 -9.67 11.33 14.77
CA PHE A 206 -8.66 10.35 15.12
C PHE A 206 -7.69 10.11 13.94
N SER A 207 -6.53 10.75 14.02
CA SER A 207 -5.41 10.59 13.08
C SER A 207 -4.71 9.25 13.28
N ILE A 208 -4.56 8.46 12.22
CA ILE A 208 -3.61 7.35 12.18
C ILE A 208 -2.20 7.96 12.21
N ASN A 209 -1.63 8.09 13.40
CA ASN A 209 -0.32 8.71 13.59
C ASN A 209 0.79 7.74 13.15
N HIS A 210 1.40 8.03 12.00
CA HIS A 210 2.44 7.23 11.34
C HIS A 210 3.65 6.91 12.22
N LYS A 211 3.95 7.71 13.25
CA LYS A 211 5.00 7.38 14.22
C LYS A 211 4.73 6.03 14.90
N HIS A 212 3.48 5.73 15.26
CA HIS A 212 3.13 4.46 15.88
C HIS A 212 3.09 3.29 14.89
N ILE A 213 2.84 3.53 13.60
CA ILE A 213 2.90 2.48 12.56
C ILE A 213 4.35 2.15 12.23
N VAL A 214 5.21 3.15 12.03
CA VAL A 214 6.65 2.93 11.80
C VAL A 214 7.27 2.26 13.03
N ILE A 215 6.93 2.69 14.25
CA ILE A 215 7.34 2.02 15.48
C ILE A 215 6.78 0.58 15.55
N SER A 216 5.53 0.33 15.14
CA SER A 216 4.97 -1.03 15.12
C SER A 216 5.63 -1.93 14.08
N ILE A 217 5.97 -1.40 12.90
CA ILE A 217 6.69 -2.11 11.83
C ILE A 217 8.12 -2.41 12.30
N ILE A 218 8.81 -1.42 12.89
CA ILE A 218 10.15 -1.61 13.46
C ILE A 218 10.11 -2.63 14.61
N ILE A 219 9.14 -2.53 15.54
CA ILE A 219 9.00 -3.50 16.64
C ILE A 219 8.70 -4.90 16.12
N LEU A 220 7.85 -5.05 15.10
CA LEU A 220 7.57 -6.36 14.50
C LEU A 220 8.80 -6.94 13.78
N ILE A 221 9.59 -6.10 13.10
CA ILE A 221 10.87 -6.49 12.49
C ILE A 221 11.91 -6.85 13.56
N SER A 222 12.00 -6.08 14.66
CA SER A 222 12.93 -6.33 15.77
C SER A 222 12.56 -7.57 16.59
N ILE A 223 11.28 -7.85 16.82
CA ILE A 223 10.82 -9.09 17.47
C ILE A 223 11.12 -10.29 16.58
N ALA A 224 10.92 -10.16 15.25
CA ALA A 224 11.32 -11.22 14.32
C ALA A 224 12.84 -11.47 14.38
N LEU A 225 13.68 -10.43 14.42
CA LEU A 225 15.14 -10.58 14.53
C LEU A 225 15.60 -11.14 15.90
N PHE A 226 14.90 -10.82 16.99
CA PHE A 226 15.24 -11.32 18.34
C PHE A 226 14.81 -12.77 18.59
N MET A 227 13.86 -13.31 17.81
CA MET A 227 13.46 -14.72 17.88
C MET A 227 14.35 -15.65 17.03
N PHE A 228 15.36 -15.13 16.33
CA PHE A 228 16.28 -15.89 15.48
C PHE A 228 17.77 -15.66 15.80
N ASN A 229 18.09 -15.20 17.03
CA ASN A 229 19.42 -15.23 17.62
C ASN A 229 19.38 -16.06 18.92
#